data_AF-A0AAW8DKR6-F1
#
_entry.id   AF-A0AAW8DKR6-F1
#
_cell.length_a   1.000
_cell.length_b   1.000
_cell.length_c   1.000
_cell.angle_alpha   90.00
_cell.angle_beta   90.00
_cell.angle_gamma   90.00
#
_symmetry.space_group_name_H-M   'P 1'
#
loop_
_entity.id
_entity.type
_entity.pdbx_description
1 polymer ?
#
loop_
_entity_poly.entity_id
_entity_poly.type
_entity_poly.pdbx_seq_one_letter_code
_entity_poly.pdbx_strand_id
1 'polypeptide(L)'
;MKWLLRSIVGMTVSFVVTMIVVVASFITTMFSASEIGVRKSGLFGALFFEPHAKPDGATALEIGVSNGAPIALVFAASLVFYVAVASVLERLKLHKKRLLQANQD
;
A
#
# COMPACT_ATOMS: atom_id res chain seq x y z
N MET A 1 -1.55 20.03 -18.96
CA MET A 1 -0.40 19.72 -18.08
C MET A 1 -0.78 19.44 -16.62
N LYS A 2 -1.58 20.29 -15.94
CA LYS A 2 -1.95 20.10 -14.52
C LYS A 2 -2.64 18.75 -14.21
N TRP A 3 -3.45 18.23 -15.14
CA TRP A 3 -4.10 16.92 -15.01
C TRP A 3 -3.12 15.75 -15.13
N LEU A 4 -2.23 15.74 -16.13
CA LEU A 4 -1.20 14.71 -16.29
C LEU A 4 -0.26 14.65 -15.08
N LEU A 5 0.22 15.81 -14.60
CA LEU A 5 1.10 15.86 -13.43
C LEU A 5 0.41 15.30 -12.19
N ARG A 6 -0.88 15.59 -12.00
CA ARG A 6 -1.65 15.09 -10.86
C ARG A 6 -1.89 13.59 -10.92
N SER A 7 -2.13 13.04 -12.12
CA SER A 7 -2.24 11.59 -12.32
C SER A 7 -0.92 10.89 -12.01
N ILE A 8 0.21 11.44 -12.47
CA ILE A 8 1.54 10.88 -12.18
C ILE A 8 1.83 10.93 -10.68
N VAL A 9 1.59 12.07 -10.02
CA VAL A 9 1.78 12.20 -8.57
C VAL A 9 0.88 11.22 -7.82
N GLY A 10 -0.39 11.07 -8.22
CA GLY A 10 -1.30 10.11 -7.60
C GLY A 10 -0.81 8.66 -7.75
N MET A 11 -0.29 8.32 -8.92
CA MET A 11 0.27 6.99 -9.20
C MET A 11 1.51 6.72 -8.34
N THR A 12 2.44 7.69 -8.26
CA THR A 12 3.64 7.58 -7.41
C THR A 12 3.28 7.48 -5.92
N VAL A 13 2.37 8.32 -5.43
CA VAL A 13 1.93 8.28 -4.03
C VAL A 13 1.30 6.93 -3.70
N SER A 14 0.43 6.43 -4.57
CA SER A 14 -0.23 5.13 -4.37
C SER A 14 0.77 3.97 -4.39
N PHE A 15 1.79 4.05 -5.25
CA PHE A 15 2.87 3.07 -5.31
C PHE A 15 3.67 3.05 -4.01
N VAL A 16 4.08 4.23 -3.52
CA VAL A 16 4.82 4.36 -2.26
C VAL A 16 4.01 3.84 -1.08
N VAL A 17 2.73 4.20 -0.98
CA VAL A 17 1.83 3.71 0.07
C VAL A 17 1.70 2.19 0.00
N THR A 18 1.54 1.62 -1.20
CA THR A 18 1.46 0.16 -1.38
C THR A 18 2.74 -0.52 -0.91
N MET A 19 3.92 0.02 -1.25
CA MET A 19 5.20 -0.51 -0.78
C MET A 19 5.33 -0.47 0.75
N ILE A 20 4.89 0.60 1.40
CA ILE A 20 4.88 0.68 2.87
C ILE A 20 3.99 -0.42 3.46
N VAL A 21 2.80 -0.65 2.90
CA VAL A 21 1.87 -1.70 3.35
C VAL A 21 2.46 -3.09 3.13
N VAL A 22 3.10 -3.33 1.98
CA VAL A 22 3.79 -4.59 1.67
C VAL A 22 4.91 -4.86 2.67
N VAL A 23 5.76 -3.86 2.95
CA VAL A 23 6.87 -3.98 3.90
C VAL A 23 6.37 -4.18 5.34
N ALA A 24 5.35 -3.44 5.76
CA ALA A 24 4.75 -3.62 7.09
C ALA A 24 4.13 -5.01 7.24
N SER A 25 3.42 -5.50 6.20
CA SER A 25 2.86 -6.84 6.17
C SER A 25 3.95 -7.92 6.18
N PHE A 26 5.04 -7.67 5.49
CA PHE A 26 6.21 -8.54 5.50
C PHE A 26 6.79 -8.66 6.91
N ILE A 27 7.09 -7.53 7.57
CA ILE A 27 7.67 -7.49 8.91
C ILE A 27 6.75 -8.21 9.92
N THR A 28 5.45 -7.90 9.87
CA THR A 28 4.47 -8.54 10.77
C THR A 28 4.36 -10.04 10.54
N THR A 29 4.41 -10.51 9.29
CA THR A 29 4.37 -11.95 8.97
C THR A 29 5.64 -12.66 9.42
N MET A 30 6.81 -12.02 9.23
CA MET A 30 8.10 -12.55 9.69
C MET A 30 8.11 -12.76 11.21
N PHE A 31 7.64 -11.79 11.99
CA PHE A 31 7.54 -11.93 13.44
C PHE A 31 6.43 -12.89 13.90
N SER A 32 5.43 -13.16 13.05
CA SER A 32 4.38 -14.14 13.34
C SER A 32 4.78 -15.59 13.01
N ALA A 33 5.80 -15.78 12.16
CA ALA A 33 6.32 -17.09 11.75
C ALA A 33 7.34 -17.66 12.76
N SER A 34 6.96 -17.72 14.04
CA SER A 34 7.81 -18.24 15.13
C SER A 34 7.92 -19.77 15.17
N GLU A 35 7.13 -20.50 14.35
CA GLU A 35 7.08 -21.96 14.32
C GLU A 35 7.74 -22.51 13.06
N ILE A 36 8.70 -23.43 13.24
CA ILE A 36 9.43 -24.07 12.16
C ILE A 36 8.49 -25.04 11.42
N GLY A 37 8.46 -24.98 10.09
CA GLY A 37 7.65 -25.84 9.23
C GLY A 37 6.21 -25.38 9.00
N VAL A 38 5.80 -24.23 9.53
CA VAL A 38 4.45 -23.68 9.31
C VAL A 38 4.53 -22.48 8.36
N ARG A 39 3.94 -22.63 7.16
CA ARG A 39 3.79 -21.52 6.21
C ARG A 39 2.86 -20.45 6.77
N LYS A 40 3.37 -19.24 6.99
CA LYS A 40 2.56 -18.07 7.35
C LYS A 40 2.37 -17.18 6.14
N SER A 41 1.15 -16.66 5.99
CA SER A 41 0.78 -15.81 4.88
C SER A 41 0.46 -14.39 5.34
N GLY A 42 1.09 -13.40 4.72
CA GLY A 42 0.86 -11.98 4.93
C GLY A 42 0.07 -11.34 3.81
N LEU A 43 -0.49 -10.15 4.06
CA LEU A 43 -1.16 -9.32 3.06
C LEU A 43 -2.24 -10.11 2.27
N PHE A 44 -3.18 -10.70 3.02
CA PHE A 44 -4.28 -11.51 2.45
C PHE A 44 -3.82 -12.68 1.56
N GLY A 45 -2.71 -13.34 1.91
CA GLY A 45 -2.19 -14.47 1.14
C GLY A 45 -1.21 -14.06 0.03
N ALA A 46 -0.97 -12.76 -0.18
CA ALA A 46 -0.05 -12.32 -1.21
C ALA A 46 1.40 -12.69 -0.90
N LEU A 47 1.81 -12.53 0.35
CA LEU A 47 3.16 -12.83 0.82
C LEU A 47 3.15 -14.14 1.58
N PHE A 48 4.21 -14.93 1.47
CA PHE A 48 4.40 -16.10 2.31
C PHE A 48 5.79 -16.12 2.94
N PHE A 49 5.84 -16.73 4.11
CA PHE A 49 7.04 -17.02 4.88
C PHE A 49 6.99 -18.46 5.33
N GLU A 50 8.03 -19.23 5.01
CA GLU A 50 8.14 -20.63 5.40
C GLU A 50 9.54 -20.89 5.97
N PRO A 51 9.66 -21.07 7.30
CA PRO A 51 10.91 -21.45 7.94
C PRO A 51 11.11 -22.96 7.79
N HIS A 52 12.17 -23.38 7.11
CA HIS A 52 12.56 -24.78 6.97
C HIS A 52 13.81 -25.09 7.81
N ALA A 53 13.81 -26.23 8.49
CA ALA A 53 15.00 -26.74 9.15
C ALA A 53 15.97 -27.27 8.09
N LYS A 54 17.22 -26.80 8.15
CA LYS A 54 18.29 -27.25 7.26
C LYS A 54 19.10 -28.36 7.96
N PRO A 55 19.67 -29.33 7.22
CA PRO A 55 20.37 -30.49 7.81
C PRO A 55 21.59 -30.14 8.68
N ASP A 56 22.10 -28.90 8.55
CA ASP A 56 23.22 -28.35 9.32
C ASP A 56 22.78 -27.74 10.68
N GLY A 57 21.50 -27.85 11.03
CA GLY A 57 20.94 -27.24 12.24
C GLY A 57 20.61 -25.75 12.09
N ALA A 58 20.82 -25.16 10.91
CA ALA A 58 20.41 -23.79 10.61
C ALA A 58 18.93 -23.74 10.20
N THR A 59 18.30 -22.58 10.37
CA THR A 59 16.96 -22.31 9.83
C THR A 59 17.09 -21.61 8.48
N ALA A 60 16.63 -22.25 7.41
CA ALA A 60 16.43 -21.62 6.11
C ALA A 60 15.07 -20.93 6.08
N LEU A 61 14.99 -19.74 5.48
CA LEU A 61 13.75 -18.98 5.37
C LEU A 61 13.40 -18.84 3.89
N GLU A 62 12.29 -19.43 3.47
CA GLU A 62 11.75 -19.21 2.14
C GLU A 62 10.71 -18.08 2.19
N ILE A 63 10.88 -17.12 1.28
CA ILE A 63 10.04 -15.93 1.19
C ILE A 63 9.67 -15.73 -0.27
N GLY A 64 8.41 -15.43 -0.52
CA GLY A 64 7.99 -15.03 -1.86
C GLY A 64 6.61 -14.41 -1.92
N VAL A 65 6.22 -14.09 -3.15
CA VAL A 65 4.87 -13.65 -3.50
C VAL A 65 4.11 -14.86 -4.01
N SER A 66 3.09 -15.30 -3.26
CA SER A 66 2.22 -16.41 -3.69
C SER A 66 1.14 -15.93 -4.65
N ASN A 67 0.62 -14.72 -4.42
CA ASN A 67 -0.47 -14.14 -5.19
C ASN A 67 -0.29 -12.62 -5.30
N GLY A 68 -0.16 -12.09 -6.52
CA GLY A 68 -0.03 -10.65 -6.74
C GLY A 68 -1.34 -9.87 -6.61
N ALA A 69 -2.49 -10.54 -6.62
CA ALA A 69 -3.80 -9.89 -6.67
C ALA A 69 -4.09 -8.98 -5.45
N PRO A 70 -3.80 -9.38 -4.20
CA PRO A 70 -4.02 -8.50 -3.05
C PRO A 70 -3.12 -7.24 -3.09
N ILE A 71 -1.89 -7.33 -3.61
CA ILE A 71 -1.00 -6.19 -3.78
C ILE A 71 -1.60 -5.20 -4.80
N ALA A 72 -2.06 -5.72 -5.94
CA ALA A 72 -2.72 -4.92 -6.97
C ALA A 72 -4.01 -4.27 -6.44
N LEU A 73 -4.77 -4.96 -5.59
CA LEU A 73 -5.97 -4.44 -4.96
C LEU A 73 -5.66 -3.28 -4.01
N VAL A 74 -4.64 -3.42 -3.15
CA VAL A 74 -4.18 -2.33 -2.27
C VAL A 74 -3.74 -1.11 -3.08
N PHE A 75 -3.00 -1.33 -4.17
CA PHE A 75 -2.59 -0.26 -5.07
C PHE A 75 -3.79 0.45 -5.71
N ALA A 76 -4.73 -0.31 -6.27
CA ALA A 76 -5.93 0.23 -6.89
C ALA A 76 -6.78 1.01 -5.87
N ALA A 77 -7.00 0.46 -4.67
CA ALA A 77 -7.73 1.11 -3.61
C ALA A 77 -7.05 2.42 -3.16
N SER A 78 -5.73 2.42 -3.02
CA SER A 78 -4.94 3.63 -2.67
C SER A 78 -5.06 4.71 -3.74
N LEU A 79 -5.03 4.32 -5.01
CA LEU A 79 -5.17 5.24 -6.13
C LEU A 79 -6.56 5.85 -6.21
N VAL A 80 -7.60 5.03 -6.09
CA VAL A 80 -9.00 5.51 -6.04
C VAL A 80 -9.19 6.46 -4.86
N PHE A 81 -8.65 6.12 -3.69
CA PHE A 81 -8.71 6.97 -2.51
C PHE A 81 -8.00 8.31 -2.74
N TYR A 82 -6.80 8.30 -3.30
CA TYR A 82 -6.07 9.53 -3.64
C TYR A 82 -6.89 10.43 -4.56
N VAL A 83 -7.46 9.86 -5.63
CA VAL A 83 -8.29 10.61 -6.58
C VAL A 83 -9.50 11.22 -5.88
N ALA A 84 -10.22 10.44 -5.07
CA ALA A 84 -11.37 10.92 -4.32
C ALA A 84 -11.02 12.10 -3.39
N VAL A 85 -9.97 11.96 -2.59
CA VAL A 85 -9.48 13.01 -1.69
C VAL A 85 -9.07 14.25 -2.47
N ALA A 86 -8.35 14.07 -3.58
CA ALA A 86 -7.91 15.18 -4.41
C ALA A 86 -9.13 15.94 -4.99
N SER A 87 -10.15 15.23 -5.47
CA SER A 87 -11.37 15.84 -6.02
C SER A 87 -12.13 16.64 -4.96
N VAL A 88 -12.25 16.11 -3.73
CA VAL A 88 -12.89 16.82 -2.61
C VAL A 88 -12.11 18.07 -2.22
N LEU A 89 -10.79 17.97 -2.10
CA LEU A 89 -9.92 19.11 -1.77
C LEU A 89 -10.05 20.25 -2.79
N GLU A 90 -10.17 19.92 -4.07
CA GLU A 90 -10.33 20.91 -5.12
C GLU A 90 -11.67 21.64 -5.01
N ARG A 91 -12.77 20.90 -4.75
CA ARG A 91 -14.09 21.49 -4.49
C ARG A 91 -14.07 22.41 -3.27
N LEU A 92 -13.43 21.99 -2.17
CA LEU A 92 -13.28 22.81 -0.98
C LEU A 92 -12.50 24.10 -1.26
N LYS A 93 -11.37 24.00 -1.98
CA LYS A 93 -10.57 25.18 -2.33
C LYS A 93 -11.35 26.18 -3.19
N LEU A 94 -12.16 25.69 -4.13
CA LEU A 94 -13.04 26.54 -4.94
C LEU A 94 -14.14 27.21 -4.11
N HIS A 95 -14.75 26.47 -3.18
CA HIS A 95 -15.75 27.02 -2.27
C HIS A 95 -15.16 28.10 -1.36
N LYS A 96 -14.00 27.83 -0.75
CA LYS A 96 -13.25 28.81 0.07
C LYS A 96 -12.96 30.10 -0.71
N LYS A 97 -12.49 29.99 -1.97
CA LYS A 97 -12.21 31.16 -2.80
C LYS A 97 -13.45 32.02 -3.05
N ARG A 98 -14.60 31.40 -3.31
CA ARG A 98 -15.87 32.12 -3.50
C ARG A 98 -16.30 32.88 -2.24
N LEU A 99 -16.20 32.25 -1.07
CA LEU A 99 -16.53 32.89 0.20
C LEU A 99 -15.60 34.08 0.50
N LEU A 100 -14.31 33.96 0.19
CA LEU A 100 -13.36 35.05 0.39
C LEU A 100 -13.64 36.24 -0.53
N GLN A 101 -14.05 36.00 -1.77
CA GLN A 101 -14.42 37.07 -2.71
C GLN A 101 -15.72 37.76 -2.28
N ALA A 102 -16.73 37.00 -1.85
CA ALA A 102 -18.01 37.56 -1.39
C ALA A 102 -17.92 38.38 -0.08
N ASN A 103 -16.85 38.22 0.71
CA ASN A 103 -16.60 39.00 1.92
C ASN A 103 -15.72 40.24 1.67
N GLN A 104 -15.22 40.45 0.45
CA GLN A 104 -14.40 41.59 0.08
C GLN A 104 -15.16 42.67 -0.71
N ASP A 105 -16.39 42.38 -1.15
CA ASP A 105 -17.37 43.31 -1.71
C ASP A 105 -18.33 43.80 -0.59
#